data_AF-A0A829HZ88-F1
#
_entry.id   AF-A0A829HZ88-F1
#
_cell.length_a   1.000
_cell.length_b   1.000
_cell.length_c   1.000
_cell.angle_alpha   90.00
_cell.angle_beta   90.00
_cell.angle_gamma   90.00
#
_symmetry.space_group_name_H-M   'P 1'
#
loop_
_entity.id
_entity.type
_entity.pdbx_description
1 polymer ?
#
loop_
_entity_poly.entity_id
_entity_poly.type
_entity_poly.pdbx_seq_one_letter_code
_entity_poly.pdbx_strand_id
1 'polypeptide(L)'
;RSVDPVELEKLRVEQMTRGFSPGQNRQGGDELFAESLFDSVVYVTFQELATRVSHRNTGKACAEPVADELLKRISTDENLHMIFYRNLVEAGMHIAPDQALKSIHKVLDNFKMPGYTIPGFRRNAVTIATGGVYDPQSHLDEVVMPVLRKWRIFERDDISSEGEWYREDLDRIIGDLKKTSADFEEVKAKYLERQAKRAERQAAKAAREAVSV
;
A
#
# COMPACT_ATOMS: atom_id res chain seq x y z
N ARG A 1 -26.43 -2.85 -10.79
CA ARG A 1 -24.99 -3.20 -10.85
C ARG A 1 -24.22 -2.01 -10.30
N SER A 2 -23.29 -2.21 -9.38
CA SER A 2 -22.60 -1.13 -8.65
C SER A 2 -21.42 -0.49 -9.41
N VAL A 3 -20.97 -1.13 -10.50
CA VAL A 3 -19.90 -0.67 -11.39
C VAL A 3 -20.21 -1.02 -12.84
N ASP A 4 -19.53 -0.37 -13.80
CA ASP A 4 -19.54 -0.76 -15.21
C ASP A 4 -18.60 -1.97 -15.43
N PRO A 5 -19.13 -3.16 -15.76
CA PRO A 5 -18.29 -4.34 -15.96
C PRO A 5 -17.42 -4.28 -17.22
N VAL A 6 -17.81 -3.49 -18.24
CA VAL A 6 -17.03 -3.34 -19.47
C VAL A 6 -15.81 -2.45 -19.22
N GLU A 7 -16.00 -1.36 -18.49
CA GLU A 7 -14.88 -0.50 -18.07
C GLU A 7 -13.88 -1.27 -17.20
N LEU A 8 -14.38 -2.05 -16.23
CA LEU A 8 -13.53 -2.88 -15.37
C LEU A 8 -12.68 -3.87 -16.17
N GLU A 9 -13.28 -4.53 -17.16
CA GLU A 9 -12.58 -5.50 -18.00
C GLU A 9 -11.52 -4.83 -18.89
N LYS A 10 -11.81 -3.65 -19.44
CA LYS A 10 -10.82 -2.86 -20.19
C LYS A 10 -9.61 -2.50 -19.33
N LEU A 11 -9.84 -2.04 -18.09
CA LEU A 11 -8.77 -1.71 -17.16
C LEU A 11 -7.95 -2.96 -16.76
N ARG A 12 -8.62 -4.11 -16.60
CA ARG A 12 -7.94 -5.39 -16.32
C ARG A 12 -7.02 -5.80 -17.46
N VAL A 13 -7.52 -5.77 -18.70
CA VAL A 13 -6.71 -6.09 -19.90
C VAL A 13 -5.53 -5.14 -20.03
N GLU A 14 -5.74 -3.84 -19.78
CA GLU A 14 -4.66 -2.86 -19.81
C GLU A 14 -3.58 -3.16 -18.75
N GLN A 15 -3.98 -3.45 -17.51
CA GLN A 15 -3.03 -3.79 -16.45
C GLN A 15 -2.24 -5.06 -16.78
N MET A 16 -2.91 -6.10 -17.26
CA MET A 16 -2.26 -7.37 -17.62
C MET A 16 -1.31 -7.20 -18.82
N THR A 17 -1.63 -6.29 -19.75
CA THR A 17 -0.77 -6.00 -20.91
C THR A 17 0.45 -5.17 -20.53
N ARG A 18 0.29 -4.19 -19.63
CA ARG A 18 1.40 -3.39 -19.11
C ARG A 18 2.31 -4.22 -18.21
N GLY A 19 1.71 -5.13 -17.45
CA GLY A 19 2.38 -5.90 -16.42
C GLY A 19 2.84 -5.03 -15.25
N PHE A 20 3.34 -5.72 -14.23
CA PHE A 20 4.11 -5.12 -13.16
C PHE A 20 5.29 -6.02 -12.87
N SER A 21 6.48 -5.45 -12.87
CA SER A 21 7.66 -6.13 -12.36
C SER A 21 8.45 -5.12 -11.53
N PRO A 22 8.71 -5.39 -10.24
CA PRO A 22 9.41 -4.49 -9.30
C PRO A 22 10.64 -3.77 -9.88
N GLY A 23 10.42 -2.59 -10.48
CA GLY A 23 11.44 -1.73 -11.11
C GLY A 23 11.78 -2.03 -12.58
N GLN A 24 11.28 -3.12 -13.20
CA GLN A 24 11.55 -3.36 -14.64
C GLN A 24 10.76 -2.37 -15.50
N ASN A 25 11.25 -2.08 -16.72
CA ASN A 25 10.67 -1.07 -17.60
C ASN A 25 10.56 0.32 -16.96
N ARG A 26 11.51 0.65 -16.07
CA ARG A 26 11.53 1.87 -15.26
C ARG A 26 10.31 2.05 -14.36
N GLN A 27 9.74 0.94 -13.89
CA GLN A 27 8.56 0.97 -13.05
C GLN A 27 8.88 1.37 -11.61
N GLY A 28 9.12 2.67 -11.38
CA GLY A 28 9.49 3.20 -10.06
C GLY A 28 10.80 4.00 -10.02
N GLY A 29 11.50 4.12 -11.15
CA GLY A 29 12.82 4.75 -11.25
C GLY A 29 13.69 4.00 -12.26
N ASP A 30 14.98 4.33 -12.33
CA ASP A 30 15.93 3.57 -13.15
C ASP A 30 16.43 2.28 -12.45
N GLU A 31 16.16 2.12 -11.15
CA GLU A 31 16.65 0.98 -10.36
C GLU A 31 15.59 -0.11 -10.19
N LEU A 32 16.02 -1.35 -10.40
CA LEU A 32 15.25 -2.53 -10.04
C LEU A 32 15.22 -2.68 -8.53
N PHE A 33 14.04 -2.92 -7.95
CA PHE A 33 13.92 -3.17 -6.52
C PHE A 33 13.55 -4.61 -6.17
N ALA A 34 13.45 -5.50 -7.18
CA ALA A 34 13.59 -6.93 -6.97
C ALA A 34 14.46 -7.59 -8.04
N GLU A 35 15.72 -7.88 -7.70
CA GLU A 35 16.67 -8.57 -8.59
C GLU A 35 17.02 -9.98 -8.09
N SER A 36 16.85 -10.22 -6.79
CA SER A 36 17.09 -11.51 -6.16
C SER A 36 15.80 -12.14 -5.65
N LEU A 37 15.85 -13.45 -5.36
CA LEU A 37 14.79 -14.12 -4.60
C LEU A 37 14.54 -13.41 -3.27
N PHE A 38 15.60 -12.93 -2.61
CA PHE A 38 15.49 -12.26 -1.32
C PHE A 38 14.73 -10.95 -1.44
N ASP A 39 15.07 -10.10 -2.43
CA ASP A 39 14.34 -8.87 -2.72
C ASP A 39 12.86 -9.17 -3.02
N SER A 40 12.60 -10.22 -3.80
CA SER A 40 11.23 -10.62 -4.18
C SER A 40 10.41 -11.03 -2.97
N VAL A 41 10.97 -11.86 -2.07
CA VAL A 41 10.32 -12.34 -0.85
C VAL A 41 10.07 -11.18 0.13
N VAL A 42 11.02 -10.24 0.24
CA VAL A 42 10.85 -9.01 1.02
C VAL A 42 9.72 -8.16 0.45
N TYR A 43 9.70 -7.94 -0.87
CA TYR A 43 8.64 -7.18 -1.54
C TYR A 43 7.24 -7.75 -1.27
N VAL A 44 7.05 -9.05 -1.48
CA VAL A 44 5.75 -9.70 -1.24
C VAL A 44 5.39 -9.72 0.25
N THR A 45 6.35 -9.73 1.18
CA THR A 45 6.04 -9.60 2.61
C THR A 45 5.28 -8.30 2.91
N PHE A 46 5.79 -7.16 2.43
CA PHE A 46 5.13 -5.88 2.64
C PHE A 46 3.84 -5.76 1.81
N GLN A 47 3.86 -6.25 0.57
CA GLN A 47 2.70 -6.15 -0.32
C GLN A 47 1.52 -7.00 0.16
N GLU A 48 1.76 -8.20 0.68
CA GLU A 48 0.70 -9.07 1.23
C GLU A 48 0.10 -8.50 2.52
N LEU A 49 0.92 -7.85 3.36
CA LEU A 49 0.38 -7.15 4.53
C LEU A 49 -0.47 -5.94 4.12
N ALA A 50 -0.05 -5.21 3.08
CA ALA A 50 -0.81 -4.10 2.53
C ALA A 50 -2.17 -4.54 1.96
N THR A 51 -2.21 -5.63 1.18
CA THR A 51 -3.48 -6.18 0.65
C THR A 51 -4.35 -6.71 1.78
N ARG A 52 -3.79 -7.39 2.78
CA ARG A 52 -4.52 -7.82 3.97
C ARG A 52 -5.24 -6.66 4.67
N VAL A 53 -4.56 -5.52 4.87
CA VAL A 53 -5.14 -4.30 5.46
C VAL A 53 -6.22 -3.72 4.54
N SER A 54 -5.92 -3.57 3.25
CA SER A 54 -6.84 -3.01 2.25
C SER A 54 -8.15 -3.82 2.13
N HIS A 55 -8.07 -5.15 2.02
CA HIS A 55 -9.25 -6.02 1.94
C HIS A 55 -10.11 -5.93 3.20
N ARG A 56 -9.49 -6.00 4.38
CA ARG A 56 -10.18 -5.87 5.68
C ARG A 56 -10.92 -4.55 5.80
N ASN A 57 -10.27 -3.45 5.42
CA ASN A 57 -10.86 -2.11 5.53
C ASN A 57 -11.94 -1.89 4.45
N THR A 58 -11.75 -2.43 3.24
CA THR A 58 -12.77 -2.42 2.18
C THR A 58 -14.04 -3.15 2.61
N GLY A 59 -13.93 -4.33 3.24
CA GLY A 59 -15.08 -5.09 3.73
C GLY A 59 -15.94 -4.28 4.69
N LYS A 60 -15.30 -3.59 5.64
CA LYS A 60 -15.97 -2.67 6.57
C LYS A 60 -16.60 -1.48 5.87
N ALA A 61 -15.86 -0.85 4.94
CA ALA A 61 -16.31 0.34 4.22
C ALA A 61 -17.51 0.06 3.29
N CYS A 62 -17.66 -1.16 2.78
CA CYS A 62 -18.78 -1.56 1.95
C CYS A 62 -20.14 -1.49 2.68
N ALA A 63 -20.16 -1.63 4.02
CA ALA A 63 -21.38 -1.68 4.82
C ALA A 63 -22.43 -2.69 4.31
N GLU A 64 -21.96 -3.81 3.73
CA GLU A 64 -22.78 -4.86 3.14
C GLU A 64 -22.29 -6.24 3.63
N PRO A 65 -23.16 -7.07 4.24
CA PRO A 65 -22.74 -8.31 4.90
C PRO A 65 -22.00 -9.31 4.00
N VAL A 66 -22.41 -9.47 2.75
CA VAL A 66 -21.78 -10.46 1.83
C VAL A 66 -20.39 -10.00 1.43
N ALA A 67 -20.20 -8.73 1.11
CA ALA A 67 -18.91 -8.13 0.78
C ALA A 67 -17.96 -8.19 1.97
N ASP A 68 -18.42 -7.88 3.19
CA ASP A 68 -17.61 -7.95 4.40
C ASP A 68 -17.13 -9.39 4.67
N GLU A 69 -18.02 -10.38 4.57
CA GLU A 69 -17.65 -11.80 4.75
C GLU A 69 -16.69 -12.30 3.65
N LEU A 70 -16.91 -11.93 2.40
CA LEU A 70 -16.03 -12.29 1.29
C LEU A 70 -14.63 -11.70 1.49
N LEU A 71 -14.54 -10.40 1.80
CA LEU A 71 -13.27 -9.71 1.95
C LEU A 71 -12.52 -10.12 3.23
N LYS A 72 -13.22 -10.56 4.28
CA LYS A 72 -12.60 -11.21 5.45
C LYS A 72 -11.87 -12.49 5.08
N ARG A 73 -12.43 -13.33 4.21
CA ARG A 73 -11.78 -14.57 3.75
C ARG A 73 -10.51 -14.25 2.97
N ILE A 74 -10.60 -13.34 2.00
CA ILE A 74 -9.43 -12.89 1.24
C ILE A 74 -8.37 -12.32 2.20
N SER A 75 -8.74 -11.40 3.09
CA SER A 75 -7.82 -10.83 4.10
C SER A 75 -7.17 -11.89 5.01
N THR A 76 -7.86 -13.01 5.25
CA THR A 76 -7.31 -14.14 6.03
C THR A 76 -6.24 -14.88 5.22
N ASP A 77 -6.48 -15.12 3.93
CA ASP A 77 -5.50 -15.72 3.02
C ASP A 77 -4.25 -14.83 2.89
N GLU A 78 -4.42 -13.53 2.66
CA GLU A 78 -3.28 -12.59 2.58
C GLU A 78 -2.48 -12.54 3.88
N ASN A 79 -3.14 -12.73 5.04
CA ASN A 79 -2.44 -12.82 6.32
C ASN A 79 -1.56 -14.08 6.41
N LEU A 80 -2.03 -15.22 5.86
CA LEU A 80 -1.24 -16.45 5.81
C LEU A 80 -0.05 -16.31 4.85
N HIS A 81 -0.26 -15.69 3.68
CA HIS A 81 0.83 -15.38 2.73
C HIS A 81 1.89 -14.48 3.36
N MET A 82 1.45 -13.39 4.00
CA MET A 82 2.32 -12.46 4.70
C MET A 82 3.14 -13.18 5.79
N ILE A 83 2.51 -14.01 6.63
CA ILE A 83 3.22 -14.76 7.68
C ILE A 83 4.27 -15.68 7.06
N PHE A 84 3.92 -16.39 5.99
CA PHE A 84 4.85 -17.28 5.29
C PHE A 84 6.09 -16.53 4.79
N TYR A 85 5.91 -15.47 4.00
CA TYR A 85 7.03 -14.71 3.45
C TYR A 85 7.84 -14.00 4.53
N ARG A 86 7.18 -13.40 5.52
CA ARG A 86 7.85 -12.73 6.64
C ARG A 86 8.76 -13.68 7.42
N ASN A 87 8.29 -14.89 7.69
CA ASN A 87 9.07 -15.91 8.41
C ASN A 87 10.22 -16.45 7.54
N LEU A 88 10.04 -16.52 6.22
CA LEU A 88 11.12 -16.87 5.30
C LEU A 88 12.24 -15.83 5.30
N VAL A 89 11.91 -14.53 5.29
CA VAL A 89 12.89 -13.46 5.46
C VAL A 89 13.58 -13.53 6.83
N GLU A 90 12.82 -13.76 7.90
CA GLU A 90 13.36 -13.91 9.26
C GLU A 90 14.40 -15.06 9.33
N ALA A 91 14.09 -16.21 8.74
CA ALA A 91 15.05 -17.32 8.62
C ALA A 91 16.29 -16.92 7.81
N GLY A 92 16.11 -16.19 6.70
CA GLY A 92 17.20 -15.68 5.88
C GLY A 92 18.13 -14.72 6.64
N MET A 93 17.57 -13.86 7.49
CA MET A 93 18.36 -12.95 8.33
C MET A 93 19.28 -13.68 9.31
N HIS A 94 18.88 -14.85 9.82
CA HIS A 94 19.75 -15.65 10.69
C HIS A 94 20.95 -16.25 9.95
N ILE A 95 20.89 -16.33 8.62
CA ILE A 95 21.95 -16.91 7.77
C ILE A 95 22.82 -15.80 7.17
N ALA A 96 22.20 -14.74 6.66
CA ALA A 96 22.85 -13.65 5.93
C ALA A 96 22.24 -12.28 6.32
N PRO A 97 22.53 -11.76 7.52
CA PRO A 97 21.87 -10.58 8.08
C PRO A 97 22.10 -9.31 7.25
N ASP A 98 23.33 -9.04 6.81
CA ASP A 98 23.65 -7.86 5.97
C ASP A 98 22.95 -7.90 4.60
N GLN A 99 22.95 -9.07 3.95
CA GLN A 99 22.25 -9.25 2.67
C GLN A 99 20.74 -9.03 2.86
N ALA A 100 20.17 -9.54 3.95
CA ALA A 100 18.77 -9.37 4.24
C ALA A 100 18.39 -7.91 4.48
N LEU A 101 19.21 -7.21 5.25
CA LEU A 101 19.01 -5.80 5.56
C LEU A 101 19.12 -4.92 4.30
N LYS A 102 20.10 -5.21 3.43
CA LYS A 102 20.24 -4.59 2.12
C LYS A 102 18.98 -4.73 1.25
N SER A 103 18.41 -5.93 1.17
CA SER A 103 17.18 -6.16 0.41
C SER A 103 15.97 -5.42 1.01
N ILE A 104 15.87 -5.36 2.35
CA ILE A 104 14.80 -4.60 3.03
C ILE A 104 14.90 -3.12 2.74
N HIS A 105 16.09 -2.56 2.88
CA HIS A 105 16.38 -1.18 2.54
C HIS A 105 15.98 -0.88 1.09
N LYS A 106 16.52 -1.66 0.13
CA LYS A 106 16.24 -1.51 -1.31
C LYS A 106 14.75 -1.56 -1.64
N VAL A 107 14.02 -2.52 -1.06
CA VAL A 107 12.58 -2.68 -1.30
C VAL A 107 11.79 -1.51 -0.72
N LEU A 108 12.08 -1.09 0.51
CA LEU A 108 11.32 -0.01 1.16
C LEU A 108 11.57 1.36 0.53
N ASP A 109 12.81 1.66 0.13
CA ASP A 109 13.13 2.93 -0.53
C ASP A 109 12.42 3.08 -1.89
N ASN A 110 12.15 1.94 -2.55
CA ASN A 110 11.61 1.90 -3.90
C ASN A 110 10.16 1.38 -3.98
N PHE A 111 9.52 1.07 -2.84
CA PHE A 111 8.26 0.34 -2.83
C PHE A 111 7.18 1.00 -3.71
N LYS A 112 6.58 0.20 -4.61
CA LYS A 112 5.41 0.59 -5.41
C LYS A 112 4.33 -0.48 -5.32
N MET A 113 3.08 -0.03 -5.24
CA MET A 113 1.92 -0.92 -5.36
C MET A 113 1.86 -1.51 -6.79
N PRO A 114 1.55 -2.80 -6.97
CA PRO A 114 1.50 -3.41 -8.31
C PRO A 114 0.54 -2.71 -9.29
N GLY A 115 -0.54 -2.14 -8.77
CA GLY A 115 -1.54 -1.40 -9.56
C GLY A 115 -1.18 0.04 -9.89
N TYR A 116 0.02 0.54 -9.57
CA TYR A 116 0.36 1.96 -9.75
C TYR A 116 0.38 2.41 -11.22
N THR A 117 0.52 1.46 -12.16
CA THR A 117 0.53 1.68 -13.60
C THR A 117 -0.87 1.81 -14.22
N ILE A 118 -1.94 1.58 -13.45
CA ILE A 118 -3.33 1.72 -13.93
C ILE A 118 -3.64 3.20 -14.22
N PRO A 119 -4.35 3.52 -15.33
CA PRO A 119 -4.78 4.88 -15.60
C PRO A 119 -5.54 5.52 -14.43
N GLY A 120 -5.22 6.78 -14.13
CA GLY A 120 -5.89 7.50 -13.05
C GLY A 120 -5.55 7.01 -11.64
N PHE A 121 -4.50 6.19 -11.46
CA PHE A 121 -4.09 5.64 -10.15
C PHE A 121 -4.09 6.68 -9.02
N ARG A 122 -3.52 7.88 -9.23
CA ARG A 122 -3.49 8.94 -8.21
C ARG A 122 -4.90 9.35 -7.74
N ARG A 123 -5.88 9.43 -8.65
CA ARG A 123 -7.26 9.76 -8.31
C ARG A 123 -7.92 8.60 -7.54
N ASN A 124 -7.66 7.37 -7.96
CA ASN A 124 -8.16 6.17 -7.28
C ASN A 124 -7.57 6.06 -5.87
N ALA A 125 -6.27 6.33 -5.70
CA ALA A 125 -5.59 6.34 -4.41
C ALA A 125 -6.20 7.35 -3.43
N VAL A 126 -6.51 8.57 -3.88
CA VAL A 126 -7.24 9.55 -3.05
C VAL A 126 -8.62 9.01 -2.65
N THR A 127 -9.34 8.41 -3.59
CA THR A 127 -10.68 7.84 -3.32
C THR A 127 -10.62 6.72 -2.28
N ILE A 128 -9.69 5.77 -2.45
CA ILE A 128 -9.41 4.67 -1.52
C ILE A 128 -9.09 5.22 -0.12
N ALA A 129 -8.21 6.21 -0.04
CA ALA A 129 -7.82 6.82 1.23
C ALA A 129 -8.98 7.55 1.91
N THR A 130 -9.77 8.32 1.16
CA THR A 130 -10.94 9.04 1.69
C THR A 130 -12.05 8.09 2.13
N GLY A 131 -12.12 6.90 1.53
CA GLY A 131 -12.98 5.79 1.98
C GLY A 131 -12.45 5.05 3.19
N GLY A 132 -11.31 5.45 3.76
CA GLY A 132 -10.70 4.81 4.94
C GLY A 132 -10.12 3.43 4.66
N VAL A 133 -9.82 3.12 3.39
CA VAL A 133 -9.35 1.78 3.00
C VAL A 133 -7.85 1.65 3.17
N TYR A 134 -7.08 2.54 2.54
CA TYR A 134 -5.62 2.49 2.54
C TYR A 134 -5.02 3.86 2.16
N ASP A 135 -4.04 4.30 2.93
CA ASP A 135 -3.30 5.56 2.76
C ASP A 135 -1.85 5.43 3.28
N PRO A 136 -0.97 6.42 3.04
CA PRO A 136 0.42 6.33 3.48
C PRO A 136 0.58 6.13 5.00
N GLN A 137 -0.31 6.69 5.83
CA GLN A 137 -0.27 6.53 7.27
C GLN A 137 -0.54 5.07 7.67
N SER A 138 -1.60 4.46 7.11
CA SER A 138 -1.87 3.03 7.32
C SER A 138 -0.75 2.13 6.77
N HIS A 139 -0.09 2.50 5.67
CA HIS A 139 1.09 1.77 5.19
C HIS A 139 2.24 1.83 6.20
N LEU A 140 2.51 3.01 6.78
CA LEU A 140 3.53 3.14 7.80
C LEU A 140 3.21 2.30 9.05
N ASP A 141 2.03 2.50 9.62
CA ASP A 141 1.67 2.01 10.96
C ASP A 141 1.24 0.53 10.96
N GLU A 142 0.58 0.07 9.91
CA GLU A 142 0.03 -1.29 9.83
C GLU A 142 0.86 -2.24 8.95
N VAL A 143 1.78 -1.72 8.13
CA VAL A 143 2.59 -2.53 7.22
C VAL A 143 4.08 -2.43 7.53
N VAL A 144 4.69 -1.26 7.35
CA VAL A 144 6.16 -1.11 7.45
C VAL A 144 6.65 -1.33 8.88
N MET A 145 6.16 -0.53 9.82
CA MET A 145 6.65 -0.58 11.21
C MET A 145 6.39 -1.93 11.91
N PRO A 146 5.23 -2.61 11.73
CA PRO A 146 5.02 -3.92 12.33
C PRO A 146 5.98 -4.99 11.81
N VAL A 147 6.31 -4.97 10.51
CA VAL A 147 7.24 -5.94 9.91
C VAL A 147 8.67 -5.68 10.39
N LEU A 148 9.14 -4.42 10.36
CA LEU A 148 10.47 -4.06 10.87
C LEU A 148 10.62 -4.39 12.37
N ARG A 149 9.57 -4.17 13.17
CA ARG A 149 9.54 -4.56 14.59
C ARG A 149 9.62 -6.07 14.76
N LYS A 150 8.86 -6.83 13.98
CA LYS A 150 8.87 -8.31 14.04
C LYS A 150 10.25 -8.88 13.70
N TRP A 151 10.97 -8.27 12.76
CA TRP A 151 12.36 -8.64 12.45
C TRP A 151 13.40 -8.01 13.37
N ARG A 152 12.98 -7.16 14.31
CA ARG A 152 13.83 -6.47 15.28
C ARG A 152 14.98 -5.71 14.63
N ILE A 153 14.75 -5.08 13.47
CA ILE A 153 15.80 -4.46 12.64
C ILE A 153 16.68 -3.49 13.43
N PHE A 154 16.06 -2.64 14.25
CA PHE A 154 16.75 -1.62 15.04
C PHE A 154 17.43 -2.16 16.32
N GLU A 155 17.27 -3.45 16.62
CA GLU A 155 17.83 -4.10 17.81
C GLU A 155 18.89 -5.15 17.45
N ARG A 156 19.18 -5.34 16.16
CA ARG A 156 20.15 -6.32 15.70
C ARG A 156 21.56 -5.90 16.09
N ASP A 157 22.33 -6.86 16.59
CA ASP A 157 23.75 -6.76 16.96
C ASP A 157 24.64 -7.69 16.11
N ASP A 158 24.05 -8.38 15.13
CA ASP A 158 24.69 -9.37 14.26
C ASP A 158 24.90 -8.87 12.82
N ILE A 159 24.94 -7.55 12.63
CA ILE A 159 25.17 -6.90 11.34
C ILE A 159 26.57 -6.25 11.29
N SER A 160 27.15 -6.18 10.09
CA SER A 160 28.43 -5.51 9.87
C SER A 160 28.25 -3.98 9.78
N SER A 161 29.36 -3.26 9.56
CA SER A 161 29.32 -1.82 9.27
C SER A 161 28.55 -1.47 7.99
N GLU A 162 28.52 -2.37 6.98
CA GLU A 162 27.68 -2.18 5.80
C GLU A 162 26.19 -2.31 6.15
N GLY A 163 25.84 -3.32 6.95
CA GLY A 163 24.50 -3.48 7.49
C GLY A 163 24.06 -2.27 8.32
N GLU A 164 24.95 -1.72 9.15
CA GLU A 164 24.64 -0.53 9.95
C GLU A 164 24.24 0.66 9.09
N TRP A 165 24.94 0.88 7.96
CA TRP A 165 24.58 1.95 7.02
C TRP A 165 23.15 1.77 6.48
N TYR A 166 22.76 0.55 6.10
CA TYR A 166 21.40 0.27 5.65
C TYR A 166 20.36 0.49 6.75
N ARG A 167 20.71 0.17 8.01
CA ARG A 167 19.85 0.40 9.17
C ARG A 167 19.62 1.88 9.43
N GLU A 168 20.69 2.68 9.38
CA GLU A 168 20.62 4.14 9.53
C GLU A 168 19.81 4.78 8.39
N ASP A 169 20.00 4.34 7.15
CA ASP A 169 19.24 4.90 6.02
C ASP A 169 17.77 4.43 6.01
N LEU A 170 17.44 3.30 6.64
CA LEU A 170 16.04 2.93 6.90
C LEU A 170 15.31 3.95 7.78
N ASP A 171 15.99 4.61 8.72
CA ASP A 171 15.39 5.70 9.50
C ASP A 171 15.03 6.91 8.63
N ARG A 172 15.86 7.23 7.62
CA ARG A 172 15.54 8.24 6.61
C ARG A 172 14.27 7.85 5.85
N ILE A 173 14.19 6.61 5.35
CA ILE A 173 13.02 6.12 4.59
C ILE A 173 11.74 6.21 5.43
N ILE A 174 11.81 5.81 6.70
CA ILE A 174 10.69 5.94 7.64
C ILE A 174 10.32 7.42 7.85
N GLY A 175 11.31 8.31 7.96
CA GLY A 175 11.11 9.76 8.04
C GLY A 175 10.40 10.33 6.82
N ASP A 176 10.82 9.93 5.62
CA ASP A 176 10.21 10.34 4.35
C ASP A 176 8.76 9.84 4.24
N LEU A 177 8.48 8.61 4.71
CA LEU A 177 7.12 8.07 4.72
C LEU A 177 6.22 8.77 5.76
N LYS A 178 6.76 9.14 6.94
CA LYS A 178 6.05 9.98 7.92
C LYS A 178 5.67 11.34 7.33
N LYS A 179 6.63 11.99 6.66
CA LYS A 179 6.38 13.26 5.97
C LYS A 179 5.31 13.11 4.89
N THR A 180 5.44 12.09 4.04
CA THR A 180 4.44 11.76 3.01
C THR A 180 3.05 11.55 3.60
N SER A 181 2.97 10.90 4.76
CA SER A 181 1.71 10.67 5.47
C SER A 181 1.09 11.97 5.98
N ALA A 182 1.89 12.84 6.59
CA ALA A 182 1.44 14.16 7.05
C ALA A 182 0.96 15.05 5.88
N ASP A 183 1.75 15.14 4.82
CA ASP A 183 1.40 15.91 3.62
C ASP A 183 0.11 15.38 2.96
N PHE A 184 -0.05 14.06 2.92
CA PHE A 184 -1.22 13.42 2.34
C PHE A 184 -2.49 13.67 3.17
N GLU A 185 -2.39 13.69 4.50
CA GLU A 185 -3.55 13.99 5.37
C GLU A 185 -4.09 15.41 5.12
N GLU A 186 -3.21 16.39 4.87
CA GLU A 186 -3.67 17.72 4.46
C GLU A 186 -4.42 17.72 3.11
N VAL A 187 -3.92 16.94 2.15
CA VAL A 187 -4.54 16.79 0.82
C VAL A 187 -5.92 16.12 0.95
N LYS A 188 -6.01 15.08 1.77
CA LYS A 188 -7.25 14.36 2.08
C LYS A 188 -8.27 15.28 2.74
N ALA A 189 -7.87 16.07 3.74
CA ALA A 189 -8.74 17.04 4.41
C ALA A 189 -9.29 18.09 3.42
N LYS A 190 -8.44 18.68 2.58
CA LYS A 190 -8.84 19.63 1.53
C LYS A 190 -9.79 19.00 0.51
N TYR A 191 -9.58 17.73 0.16
CA TYR A 191 -10.46 16.99 -0.75
C TYR A 191 -11.85 16.80 -0.14
N LEU A 192 -11.93 16.34 1.12
CA LEU A 192 -13.19 16.14 1.83
C LEU A 192 -13.97 17.44 2.01
N GLU A 193 -13.30 18.55 2.35
CA GLU A 193 -13.93 19.86 2.46
C GLU A 193 -14.55 20.32 1.13
N ARG A 194 -13.83 20.12 0.01
CA ARG A 194 -14.34 20.44 -1.33
C ARG A 194 -15.55 19.56 -1.69
N GLN A 195 -15.54 18.30 -1.29
CA GLN A 195 -16.65 17.38 -1.54
C GLN A 195 -17.89 17.78 -0.73
N ALA A 196 -17.73 18.14 0.54
CA ALA A 196 -18.80 18.63 1.39
C ALA A 196 -19.45 19.91 0.81
N LYS A 197 -18.64 20.91 0.44
CA LYS A 197 -19.14 22.14 -0.20
C LYS A 197 -19.89 21.88 -1.51
N ARG A 198 -19.47 20.87 -2.29
CA ARG A 198 -20.17 20.47 -3.51
C ARG A 198 -21.51 19.80 -3.20
N ALA A 199 -21.54 18.91 -2.21
CA ALA A 199 -22.77 18.26 -1.77
C ALA A 199 -23.79 19.27 -1.23
N GLU A 200 -23.35 20.24 -0.42
CA GLU A 200 -24.19 21.34 0.08
C GLU A 200 -24.80 22.16 -1.07
N ARG A 201 -23.99 22.55 -2.06
CA ARG A 201 -24.47 23.30 -3.23
C ARG A 201 -25.49 22.49 -4.05
N GLN A 202 -25.27 21.19 -4.21
CA GLN A 202 -26.19 20.32 -4.94
C GLN A 202 -27.51 20.13 -4.18
N ALA A 203 -27.44 19.91 -2.86
CA ALA A 203 -28.62 19.82 -2.01
C ALA A 203 -29.42 21.14 -2.02
N ALA A 204 -28.75 22.28 -1.92
CA ALA A 204 -29.40 23.59 -2.01
C ALA A 204 -30.06 23.83 -3.37
N LYS A 205 -29.43 23.39 -4.48
CA LYS A 205 -30.02 23.46 -5.82
C LYS A 205 -31.26 22.57 -5.92
N ALA A 206 -31.18 21.31 -5.50
CA ALA A 206 -32.29 20.38 -5.53
C ALA A 206 -33.48 20.86 -4.68
N ALA A 207 -33.21 21.45 -3.50
CA ALA A 207 -34.25 22.03 -2.66
C ALA A 207 -34.95 23.22 -3.33
N ARG A 208 -34.21 24.09 -4.05
CA ARG A 208 -34.82 25.20 -4.81
C ARG A 208 -35.69 24.69 -5.96
N GLU A 209 -35.25 23.66 -6.67
CA GLU A 209 -36.00 23.06 -7.77
C GLU A 209 -37.29 22.38 -7.26
N ALA A 210 -37.25 21.72 -6.09
CA ALA A 210 -38.41 21.09 -5.47
C ALA A 210 -39.48 22.07 -4.95
N VAL A 211 -39.10 23.31 -4.58
CA VAL A 211 -40.03 24.36 -4.15
C VAL A 211 -40.65 25.11 -5.34
N SER A 212 -40.06 24.97 -6.54
CA SER A 212 -40.54 25.61 -7.78
C SER A 212 -41.54 24.77 -8.60
N VAL A 213 -41.90 23.58 -8.10
CA VAL A 213 -42.90 22.65 -8.65
C VAL A 213 -44.11 22.64 -7.74
#